data_AF-A0A6C1BTT4-F1
#
_entry.id   AF-A0A6C1BTT4-F1
#
_cell.length_a   1.000
_cell.length_b   1.000
_cell.length_c   1.000
_cell.angle_alpha   90.00
_cell.angle_beta   90.00
_cell.angle_gamma   90.00
#
_symmetry.space_group_name_H-M   'P 1'
#
loop_
_entity.id
_entity.type
_entity.pdbx_description
1 polymer ?
#
loop_
_entity_poly.entity_id
_entity_poly.type
_entity_poly.pdbx_seq_one_letter_code
_entity_poly.pdbx_strand_id
1 'polypeptide(L)'
;MFTDGFIWAKMLELKVFRPEDVVNSLNPPRGFRKWVKQKVHSLIASQVKNGLLRRLVENPPVFATWLATEEDINKVMKSCLVCGKLFIPNRSDYRYCSRECHMKAKQERTRRVRKAMGVGSVKRKWTQEELERLRELVYRNARYGEYEELAKELGRTKKAVESKVQELRRLAHAT
;
A
#
# COMPACT_ATOMS: atom_id res chain seq x y z
N MET A 1 -9.74 -32.68 20.43
CA MET A 1 -9.21 -31.54 21.22
C MET A 1 -7.98 -31.00 20.50
N PHE A 2 -7.77 -29.68 20.41
CA PHE A 2 -6.58 -29.12 19.74
C PHE A 2 -5.34 -29.27 20.63
N THR A 3 -4.80 -30.49 20.69
CA THR A 3 -3.57 -30.82 21.40
C THR A 3 -2.35 -30.36 20.60
N ASP A 4 -1.22 -30.20 21.27
CA ASP A 4 0.03 -29.74 20.64
C ASP A 4 0.49 -30.72 19.56
N GLY A 5 0.36 -32.03 19.82
CA GLY A 5 0.65 -33.08 18.84
C GLY A 5 -0.24 -33.00 17.60
N PHE A 6 -1.53 -32.67 17.76
CA PHE A 6 -2.44 -32.51 16.61
C PHE A 6 -2.08 -31.27 15.77
N ILE A 7 -1.77 -30.15 16.43
CA ILE A 7 -1.31 -28.94 15.76
C ILE A 7 0.01 -29.21 15.01
N TRP A 8 0.92 -29.96 15.65
CA TRP A 8 2.20 -30.33 15.06
C TRP A 8 2.07 -31.20 13.83
N ALA A 9 1.20 -32.22 13.87
CA ALA A 9 0.90 -33.04 12.70
C ALA A 9 0.44 -32.18 11.51
N LYS A 10 -0.39 -31.17 11.75
CA LYS A 10 -0.81 -30.22 10.69
C LYS A 10 0.33 -29.36 10.15
N MET A 11 1.29 -28.97 10.98
CA MET A 11 2.48 -28.26 10.52
C MET A 11 3.34 -29.14 9.61
N LEU A 12 3.52 -30.42 9.97
CA LEU A 12 4.27 -31.38 9.16
C LEU A 12 3.58 -31.68 7.83
N GLU A 13 2.24 -31.80 7.80
CA GLU A 13 1.46 -31.96 6.57
C GLU A 13 1.65 -30.76 5.62
N LEU A 14 1.59 -29.53 6.16
CA LEU A 14 1.73 -28.31 5.35
C LEU A 14 3.15 -28.09 4.85
N LYS A 15 4.16 -28.52 5.63
CA LYS A 15 5.61 -28.31 5.45
C LYS A 15 6.06 -26.85 5.43
N VAL A 16 5.46 -26.02 4.57
CA VAL A 16 5.67 -24.57 4.48
C VAL A 16 4.35 -23.87 4.77
N PHE A 17 4.32 -23.02 5.80
CA PHE A 17 3.05 -22.44 6.27
C PHE A 17 3.23 -21.09 6.95
N ARG A 18 2.15 -20.30 6.95
CA ARG A 18 1.94 -19.18 7.89
C ARG A 18 1.14 -19.68 9.10
N PRO A 19 1.19 -18.99 10.24
CA PRO A 19 0.35 -19.33 11.40
C PRO A 19 -1.14 -19.45 11.04
N GLU A 20 -1.64 -18.56 10.18
CA GLU A 20 -3.03 -18.60 9.71
C GLU A 20 -3.36 -19.85 8.89
N ASP A 21 -2.41 -20.41 8.13
CA ASP A 21 -2.64 -21.61 7.32
C ASP A 21 -2.87 -22.83 8.23
N VAL A 22 -2.12 -22.92 9.34
CA VAL A 22 -2.32 -23.95 10.37
C VAL A 22 -3.67 -23.77 11.08
N VAL A 23 -4.02 -22.54 11.46
CA VAL A 23 -5.33 -22.26 12.10
C VAL A 23 -6.47 -22.61 11.15
N ASN A 24 -6.33 -22.34 9.85
CA ASN A 24 -7.32 -22.67 8.83
C ASN A 24 -7.44 -24.19 8.62
N SER A 25 -6.32 -24.93 8.57
CA SER A 25 -6.33 -26.38 8.38
C SER A 25 -6.93 -27.13 9.58
N LEU A 26 -6.82 -26.57 10.79
CA LEU A 26 -7.47 -27.09 12.00
C LEU A 26 -8.99 -26.87 12.02
N ASN A 27 -9.52 -25.97 11.18
CA ASN A 27 -10.94 -25.61 11.08
C ASN A 27 -11.68 -25.48 12.43
N PRO A 28 -11.21 -24.61 13.36
CA PRO A 28 -11.82 -24.51 14.68
C PRO A 28 -13.17 -23.78 14.66
N PRO A 29 -14.11 -24.11 15.56
CA PRO A 29 -15.34 -23.33 15.75
C PRO A 29 -15.03 -21.86 16.02
N ARG A 30 -15.90 -20.95 15.57
CA ARG A 30 -15.65 -19.49 15.62
C ARG A 30 -15.22 -18.99 17.00
N GLY A 31 -15.87 -19.45 18.08
CA GLY A 31 -15.54 -19.07 19.47
C GLY A 31 -14.16 -19.55 19.94
N PHE A 32 -13.66 -20.66 19.41
CA PHE A 32 -12.36 -21.23 19.79
C PHE A 32 -11.21 -20.74 18.91
N ARG A 33 -11.49 -20.10 17.78
CA ARG A 33 -10.47 -19.68 16.80
C ARG A 33 -9.39 -18.77 17.40
N LYS A 34 -9.77 -17.85 18.30
CA LYS A 34 -8.81 -16.97 18.99
C LYS A 34 -7.84 -17.76 19.87
N TRP A 35 -8.38 -18.70 20.65
CA TRP A 35 -7.58 -19.57 21.53
C TRP A 35 -6.67 -20.51 20.73
N VAL A 36 -7.20 -21.14 19.67
CA VAL A 36 -6.39 -21.98 18.76
C VAL A 36 -5.28 -21.16 18.12
N LYS A 37 -5.56 -19.93 17.68
CA LYS A 37 -4.54 -19.03 17.14
C LYS A 37 -3.42 -18.80 18.15
N GLN A 38 -3.75 -18.42 19.39
CA GLN A 38 -2.74 -18.23 20.45
C GLN A 38 -1.89 -19.48 20.67
N LYS A 39 -2.53 -20.65 20.69
CA LYS A 39 -1.86 -21.93 20.86
C LYS A 39 -0.90 -22.27 19.72
N VAL A 40 -1.34 -22.05 18.47
CA VAL A 40 -0.48 -22.20 17.28
C VAL A 40 0.74 -21.28 17.36
N HIS A 41 0.55 -20.00 17.70
CA HIS A 41 1.66 -19.06 17.83
C HIS A 41 2.65 -19.46 18.92
N SER A 42 2.15 -19.90 20.08
CA SER A 42 2.99 -20.39 21.18
C SER A 42 3.82 -21.62 20.76
N LEU A 43 3.17 -22.59 20.11
CA LEU A 43 3.86 -23.79 19.64
C LEU A 43 4.92 -23.44 18.60
N ILE A 44 4.60 -22.61 17.60
CA ILE A 44 5.58 -22.16 16.60
C ILE A 44 6.78 -21.52 17.27
N ALA A 45 6.58 -20.61 18.23
CA ALA A 45 7.67 -19.95 18.93
C ALA A 45 8.59 -20.96 19.65
N SER A 46 8.00 -21.96 20.31
CA SER A 46 8.74 -23.05 20.95
C SER A 46 9.52 -23.89 19.93
N GLN A 47 8.90 -24.29 18.82
CA GLN A 47 9.55 -25.12 17.79
C GLN A 47 10.66 -24.38 17.04
N VAL A 48 10.51 -23.06 16.83
CA VAL A 48 11.58 -22.22 16.29
C VAL A 48 12.75 -22.14 17.27
N LYS A 49 12.49 -21.95 18.57
CA LYS A 49 13.53 -21.93 19.61
C LYS A 49 14.29 -23.26 19.67
N ASN A 50 13.60 -24.37 19.46
CA ASN A 50 14.18 -25.72 19.46
C ASN A 50 14.83 -26.11 18.12
N GLY A 51 14.85 -25.22 17.12
CA GLY A 51 15.45 -25.49 15.80
C GLY A 51 14.65 -26.45 14.90
N LEU A 52 13.41 -26.80 15.28
CA LEU A 52 12.53 -27.69 14.52
C LEU A 52 11.76 -26.97 13.41
N LEU A 53 11.62 -25.64 13.51
CA LEU A 53 11.06 -24.81 12.44
C LEU A 53 12.08 -23.75 12.01
N ARG A 54 12.25 -23.62 10.69
CA ARG A 54 13.03 -22.54 10.07
C ARG A 54 12.10 -21.40 9.66
N ARG A 55 12.45 -20.16 10.04
CA ARG A 55 11.75 -18.97 9.54
C ARG A 55 12.30 -18.58 8.17
N LEU A 56 11.44 -18.51 7.16
CA LEU A 56 11.80 -18.15 5.78
C LEU A 56 11.65 -16.64 5.52
N VAL A 57 10.58 -16.05 6.03
CA VAL A 57 10.26 -14.62 5.85
C VAL A 57 9.84 -14.06 7.20
N GLU A 58 10.24 -12.83 7.51
CA GLU A 58 9.89 -12.18 8.78
C GLU A 58 8.49 -11.57 8.77
N ASN A 59 8.11 -10.91 7.68
CA ASN A 59 6.84 -10.20 7.58
C ASN A 59 6.22 -10.34 6.18
N PRO A 60 5.13 -11.13 6.02
CA PRO A 60 4.50 -11.96 7.06
C PRO A 60 5.39 -13.15 7.47
N PRO A 61 5.28 -13.65 8.72
CA PRO A 61 6.08 -14.77 9.17
C PRO A 61 5.68 -16.05 8.44
N VAL A 62 6.63 -16.64 7.71
CA VAL A 62 6.48 -17.92 7.02
C VAL A 62 7.50 -18.90 7.58
N PHE A 63 7.04 -20.11 7.91
CA PHE A 63 7.85 -21.15 8.51
C PHE A 63 7.94 -22.36 7.59
N ALA A 64 9.06 -23.06 7.67
CA ALA A 64 9.30 -24.34 7.02
C ALA A 64 9.70 -25.37 8.08
N THR A 65 9.14 -26.57 7.98
CA THR A 65 9.61 -27.74 8.74
C THR A 65 10.90 -28.26 8.13
N TRP A 66 11.61 -29.14 8.85
CA TRP A 66 12.79 -29.82 8.30
C TRP A 66 12.48 -30.74 7.11
N LEU A 67 11.20 -31.08 6.89
CA LEU A 67 10.73 -31.90 5.77
C LEU A 67 10.48 -31.07 4.50
N ALA A 68 10.53 -29.74 4.58
CA ALA A 68 10.23 -28.87 3.45
C ALA A 68 11.35 -28.90 2.40
N THR A 69 11.00 -29.23 1.17
CA THR A 69 11.89 -29.19 0.00
C THR A 69 11.87 -27.81 -0.67
N GLU A 70 12.78 -27.57 -1.61
CA GLU A 70 12.76 -26.36 -2.44
C GLU A 70 11.48 -26.26 -3.28
N GLU A 71 10.95 -27.38 -3.75
CA GLU A 71 9.67 -27.43 -4.48
C GLU A 71 8.50 -26.96 -3.62
N ASP A 72 8.46 -27.38 -2.35
CA ASP A 72 7.42 -26.95 -1.39
C ASP A 72 7.49 -25.43 -1.16
N ILE A 73 8.69 -24.85 -1.11
CA ILE A 73 8.89 -23.40 -0.98
C ILE A 73 8.44 -22.68 -2.25
N ASN A 74 8.84 -23.17 -3.42
CA ASN A 74 8.48 -22.58 -4.71
C ASN A 74 6.96 -22.58 -4.94
N LYS A 75 6.25 -23.60 -4.45
CA LYS A 75 4.78 -23.71 -4.55
C LYS A 75 4.04 -22.57 -3.84
N VAL A 76 4.61 -21.98 -2.79
CA VAL A 76 3.99 -20.86 -2.05
C VAL A 76 4.45 -19.49 -2.53
N MET A 77 5.48 -19.42 -3.37
CA MET A 77 5.98 -18.17 -3.92
C MET A 77 5.13 -17.68 -5.11
N LYS A 78 5.10 -16.36 -5.30
CA LYS A 78 4.49 -15.69 -6.46
C LYS A 78 5.45 -14.67 -7.04
N SER A 79 5.36 -14.43 -8.34
CA SER A 79 6.06 -13.31 -8.98
C SER A 79 5.29 -12.00 -8.78
N CYS A 80 6.01 -10.93 -8.45
CA CYS A 80 5.41 -9.62 -8.34
C CYS A 80 5.05 -9.06 -9.72
N LEU A 81 3.82 -8.59 -9.90
CA LEU A 81 3.34 -8.01 -11.18
C LEU A 81 4.00 -6.68 -11.59
N VAL A 82 4.91 -6.13 -10.76
CA VAL A 82 5.58 -4.84 -11.03
C VAL A 82 7.08 -5.02 -11.24
N CYS A 83 7.73 -5.81 -10.41
CA CYS A 83 9.19 -5.99 -10.47
C CYS A 83 9.63 -7.42 -10.81
N GLY A 84 8.71 -8.38 -10.96
CA GLY A 84 9.00 -9.78 -11.28
C GLY A 84 9.58 -10.63 -10.14
N LYS A 85 10.09 -10.01 -9.07
CA LYS A 85 10.70 -10.72 -7.93
C LYS A 85 9.72 -11.74 -7.32
N LEU A 86 10.26 -12.93 -7.01
CA LEU A 86 9.54 -13.96 -6.27
C LEU A 86 9.40 -13.55 -4.80
N PHE A 87 8.21 -13.71 -4.24
CA PHE A 87 7.91 -13.41 -2.84
C PHE A 87 6.80 -14.31 -2.32
N ILE A 88 6.70 -14.46 -1.00
CA ILE A 88 5.58 -15.19 -0.37
C ILE A 88 4.51 -14.18 0.03
N PRO A 89 3.30 -14.23 -0.56
CA PRO A 89 2.28 -13.23 -0.33
C PRO A 89 1.60 -13.39 1.04
N ASN A 90 1.24 -12.27 1.67
CA ASN A 90 0.48 -12.28 2.94
C ASN A 90 -0.96 -12.78 2.77
N ARG A 91 -1.53 -12.65 1.57
CA ARG A 91 -2.84 -13.21 1.23
C ARG A 91 -2.80 -13.85 -0.14
N SER A 92 -3.64 -14.83 -0.39
CA SER A 92 -3.69 -15.52 -1.68
C SER A 92 -3.96 -14.55 -2.85
N ASP A 93 -4.67 -13.46 -2.62
CA ASP A 93 -4.99 -12.40 -3.60
C ASP A 93 -3.91 -11.32 -3.74
N TYR A 94 -2.85 -11.36 -2.92
CA TYR A 94 -1.82 -10.34 -2.93
C TYR A 94 -0.89 -10.49 -4.14
N ARG A 95 -0.73 -9.41 -4.91
CA ARG A 95 -0.06 -9.41 -6.23
C ARG A 95 1.31 -8.73 -6.25
N TYR A 96 1.71 -8.13 -5.13
CA TYR A 96 2.87 -7.25 -5.05
C TYR A 96 3.77 -7.62 -3.88
N CYS A 97 5.08 -7.64 -4.11
CA CYS A 97 6.05 -8.00 -3.07
C CYS A 97 6.22 -6.91 -2.01
N SER A 98 5.88 -5.67 -2.32
CA SER A 98 6.07 -4.54 -1.42
C SER A 98 4.99 -3.46 -1.59
N ARG A 99 4.88 -2.60 -0.58
CA ARG A 99 4.03 -1.40 -0.62
C ARG A 99 4.39 -0.51 -1.79
N GLU A 100 5.68 -0.38 -2.11
CA GLU A 100 6.15 0.41 -3.26
C GLU A 100 5.63 -0.14 -4.58
N CYS A 101 5.74 -1.45 -4.81
CA CYS A 101 5.20 -2.09 -6.00
C CYS A 101 3.68 -1.91 -6.10
N HIS A 102 2.97 -2.09 -4.98
CA HIS A 102 1.54 -1.82 -4.93
C HIS A 102 1.20 -0.37 -5.30
N MET A 103 1.96 0.62 -4.78
CA MET A 103 1.75 2.03 -5.08
C MET A 103 2.06 2.38 -6.54
N LYS A 104 3.12 1.81 -7.13
CA LYS A 104 3.43 1.96 -8.56
C LYS A 104 2.28 1.44 -9.42
N ALA A 105 1.77 0.24 -9.13
CA ALA A 105 0.63 -0.33 -9.85
C ALA A 105 -0.64 0.52 -9.70
N LYS A 106 -0.90 1.04 -8.48
CA LYS A 106 -2.03 1.95 -8.22
C LYS A 106 -1.91 3.25 -9.02
N GLN A 107 -0.75 3.88 -9.03
CA GLN A 107 -0.50 5.12 -9.75
C GLN A 107 -0.69 4.93 -11.26
N GLU A 108 -0.14 3.84 -11.81
CA GLU A 108 -0.29 3.52 -13.23
C GLU A 108 -1.75 3.26 -13.60
N ARG A 109 -2.49 2.51 -12.77
CA ARG A 109 -3.95 2.33 -12.95
C ARG A 109 -4.68 3.67 -12.94
N THR A 110 -4.41 4.53 -11.96
CA THR A 110 -5.03 5.86 -11.87
C THR A 110 -4.69 6.70 -13.10
N ARG A 111 -3.43 6.69 -13.57
CA ARG A 111 -3.01 7.40 -14.79
C ARG A 111 -3.77 6.92 -16.01
N ARG A 112 -3.91 5.60 -16.20
CA ARG A 112 -4.67 5.00 -17.31
C ARG A 112 -6.13 5.39 -17.27
N VAL A 113 -6.78 5.26 -16.12
CA VAL A 113 -8.20 5.65 -15.93
C VAL A 113 -8.40 7.13 -16.23
N ARG A 114 -7.54 8.00 -15.68
CA ARG A 114 -7.60 9.44 -15.95
C ARG A 114 -7.41 9.75 -17.43
N LYS A 115 -6.46 9.10 -18.11
CA LYS A 115 -6.25 9.26 -19.55
C LYS A 115 -7.48 8.82 -20.34
N ALA A 116 -8.06 7.65 -20.02
CA ALA A 116 -9.25 7.12 -20.68
C ALA A 116 -10.49 7.99 -20.48
N MET A 117 -10.64 8.57 -19.30
CA MET A 117 -11.71 9.53 -19.00
C MET A 117 -11.46 10.94 -19.57
N GLY A 118 -10.34 11.18 -20.27
CA GLY A 118 -9.96 12.51 -20.72
C GLY A 118 -9.62 13.49 -19.57
N VAL A 119 -9.49 12.99 -18.33
CA VAL A 119 -9.14 13.76 -17.12
C VAL A 119 -7.61 13.91 -17.04
N GLY A 120 -7.04 14.48 -18.09
CA GLY A 120 -5.70 15.06 -18.10
C GLY A 120 -5.88 16.57 -18.08
N SER A 121 -5.53 17.25 -16.99
CA SER A 121 -5.52 18.70 -16.99
C SER A 121 -4.44 19.16 -17.97
N VAL A 122 -4.82 19.52 -19.19
CA VAL A 122 -4.05 20.51 -19.95
C VAL A 122 -3.94 21.70 -19.01
N LYS A 123 -2.74 21.99 -18.51
CA LYS A 123 -2.54 23.16 -17.64
C LYS A 123 -2.89 24.38 -18.48
N ARG A 124 -4.10 24.92 -18.30
CA ARG A 124 -4.53 26.17 -18.93
C ARG A 124 -3.51 27.24 -18.55
N LYS A 125 -2.75 27.72 -19.53
CA LYS A 125 -1.77 28.82 -19.32
C LYS A 125 -2.52 30.04 -18.79
N TRP A 126 -1.84 30.85 -17.97
CA TRP A 126 -2.38 32.14 -17.58
C TRP A 126 -2.28 33.09 -18.77
N THR A 127 -3.38 33.73 -19.16
CA THR A 127 -3.34 34.79 -20.19
C THR A 127 -2.70 36.05 -19.62
N GLN A 128 -2.35 36.99 -20.48
CA GLN A 128 -1.77 38.25 -20.04
C GLN A 128 -2.77 39.05 -19.19
N GLU A 129 -4.06 39.08 -19.58
CA GLU A 129 -5.10 39.76 -18.81
C GLU A 129 -5.31 39.11 -17.44
N GLU A 130 -5.30 37.77 -17.36
CA GLU A 130 -5.39 37.07 -16.09
C GLU A 130 -4.18 37.40 -15.18
N LEU A 131 -2.97 37.49 -15.75
CA LEU A 131 -1.77 37.85 -15.00
C LEU A 131 -1.82 39.29 -14.47
N GLU A 132 -2.36 40.23 -15.24
CA GLU A 132 -2.53 41.62 -14.82
C GLU A 132 -3.48 41.72 -13.62
N ARG A 133 -4.64 41.06 -13.69
CA ARG A 133 -5.60 40.99 -12.57
C ARG A 133 -4.96 40.41 -11.31
N LEU A 134 -4.14 39.36 -11.45
CA LEU A 134 -3.43 38.75 -10.32
C LEU A 134 -2.34 39.67 -9.76
N ARG A 135 -1.61 40.40 -10.61
CA ARG A 135 -0.60 41.39 -10.18
C ARG A 135 -1.25 42.56 -9.43
N GLU A 136 -2.44 42.97 -9.83
CA GLU A 136 -3.21 44.00 -9.14
C GLU A 136 -3.54 43.60 -7.70
N LEU A 137 -3.94 42.34 -7.47
CA LEU A 137 -4.15 41.80 -6.12
C LEU A 137 -2.86 41.75 -5.29
N VAL A 138 -1.71 41.50 -5.94
CA VAL A 138 -0.40 41.55 -5.27
C VAL A 138 -0.08 42.98 -4.86
N TYR A 139 -0.22 43.94 -5.77
CA TYR A 139 0.05 45.35 -5.53
C TYR A 139 -0.81 45.94 -4.41
N ARG A 140 -2.12 45.64 -4.41
CA ARG A 140 -3.07 46.11 -3.38
C ARG A 140 -3.01 45.31 -2.08
N ASN A 141 -2.17 44.28 -2.00
CA ASN A 141 -2.09 43.34 -0.88
C ASN A 141 -3.46 42.77 -0.46
N ALA A 142 -4.22 42.30 -1.44
CA ALA A 142 -5.58 41.82 -1.28
C ALA A 142 -5.70 40.68 -0.25
N ARG A 143 -6.86 40.64 0.42
CA ARG A 143 -7.21 39.66 1.46
C ARG A 143 -7.75 38.36 0.87
N TYR A 144 -7.75 37.31 1.68
CA TYR A 144 -8.10 35.95 1.29
C TYR A 144 -9.50 35.78 0.65
N GLY A 145 -10.47 36.63 1.00
CA GLY A 145 -11.83 36.58 0.43
C GLY A 145 -11.90 36.97 -1.05
N GLU A 146 -11.05 37.91 -1.48
CA GLU A 146 -11.05 38.46 -2.85
C GLU A 146 -10.56 37.44 -3.88
N TYR A 147 -9.80 36.42 -3.45
CA TYR A 147 -9.36 35.33 -4.33
C TYR A 147 -10.52 34.48 -4.83
N GLU A 148 -11.60 34.39 -4.06
CA GLU A 148 -12.75 33.57 -4.41
C GLU A 148 -13.61 34.24 -5.49
N GLU A 149 -13.77 35.55 -5.41
CA GLU A 149 -14.45 36.36 -6.42
C GLU A 149 -13.69 36.30 -7.74
N LEU A 150 -12.37 36.58 -7.73
CA LEU A 150 -11.55 36.51 -8.93
C LEU A 150 -11.52 35.07 -9.52
N ALA A 151 -11.52 34.04 -8.68
CA ALA A 151 -11.56 32.66 -9.17
C ALA A 151 -12.85 32.35 -9.94
N LYS A 152 -14.00 32.85 -9.46
CA LYS A 152 -15.29 32.70 -10.15
C LYS A 152 -15.27 33.44 -11.50
N GLU A 153 -14.76 34.68 -11.52
CA GLU A 153 -14.64 35.48 -12.75
C GLU A 153 -13.77 34.80 -13.81
N LEU A 154 -12.59 34.28 -13.42
CA LEU A 154 -11.64 33.68 -14.36
C LEU A 154 -12.00 32.23 -14.76
N GLY A 155 -13.05 31.66 -14.19
CA GLY A 155 -13.39 30.24 -14.35
C GLY A 155 -12.27 29.32 -13.86
N ARG A 156 -11.59 29.72 -12.79
CA ARG A 156 -10.46 28.99 -12.17
C ARG A 156 -10.88 28.50 -10.79
N THR A 157 -10.10 27.58 -10.21
CA THR A 157 -10.27 27.24 -8.80
C THR A 157 -9.58 28.29 -7.92
N LYS A 158 -10.16 28.60 -6.76
CA LYS A 158 -9.55 29.48 -5.75
C LYS A 158 -8.09 29.12 -5.45
N LYS A 159 -7.81 27.81 -5.34
CA LYS A 159 -6.46 27.28 -5.12
C LYS A 159 -5.49 27.59 -6.26
N ALA A 160 -5.96 27.61 -7.52
CA ALA A 160 -5.13 27.98 -8.66
C ALA A 160 -4.75 29.47 -8.61
N VAL A 161 -5.72 30.34 -8.30
CA VAL A 161 -5.50 31.79 -8.11
C VAL A 161 -4.51 32.04 -6.97
N GLU A 162 -4.76 31.48 -5.78
CA GLU A 162 -3.90 31.63 -4.61
C GLU A 162 -2.45 31.20 -4.89
N SER A 163 -2.27 30.02 -5.51
CA SER A 163 -0.96 29.51 -5.88
C SER A 163 -0.21 30.46 -6.81
N LYS A 164 -0.90 31.11 -7.76
CA LYS A 164 -0.27 32.03 -8.71
C LYS A 164 0.02 33.40 -8.08
N VAL A 165 -0.85 33.92 -7.23
CA VAL A 165 -0.61 35.17 -6.47
C VAL A 165 0.62 35.02 -5.57
N GLN A 166 0.75 33.91 -4.84
CA GLN A 166 1.93 33.64 -4.01
C GLN A 166 3.22 33.54 -4.84
N GLU A 167 3.16 32.92 -6.02
CA GLU A 167 4.28 32.90 -6.96
C GLU A 167 4.69 34.31 -7.40
N LEU A 168 3.74 35.16 -7.77
CA LEU A 168 3.99 36.55 -8.17
C LEU A 168 4.55 37.40 -7.02
N ARG A 169 4.06 37.22 -5.78
CA ARG A 169 4.62 37.87 -4.57
C ARG A 169 6.08 37.51 -4.38
N ARG A 170 6.43 36.22 -4.46
CA ARG A 170 7.82 35.76 -4.32
C ARG A 170 8.73 36.40 -5.37
N LEU A 171 8.27 36.52 -6.61
CA LEU A 171 9.04 37.16 -7.68
C LEU A 171 9.23 38.67 -7.44
N ALA A 172 8.19 39.36 -6.96
CA ALA A 172 8.26 40.80 -6.67
C ALA A 172 9.18 41.14 -5.48
N HIS A 173 9.32 40.25 -4.50
CA HIS A 173 10.25 40.43 -3.36
C HIS A 173 11.69 39.98 -3.64
N ALA A 174 11.92 39.24 -4.73
CA ALA A 174 13.24 38.78 -5.14
C ALA A 174 13.96 39.74 -6.09
N THR A 175 13.30 40.86 -6.44
CA THR A 175 13.81 41.94 -7.30
C THR A 175 14.03 43.17 -6.44
#